data_AF-A0A2D7TVB5-F1
#
_entry.id   AF-A0A2D7TVB5-F1
#
_cell.length_a   1.000
_cell.length_b   1.000
_cell.length_c   1.000
_cell.angle_alpha   90.00
_cell.angle_beta   90.00
_cell.angle_gamma   90.00
#
_symmetry.space_group_name_H-M   'P 1'
#
loop_
_entity.id
_entity.type
_entity.pdbx_description
1 polymer ?
#
loop_
_entity_poly.entity_id
_entity_poly.type
_entity_poly.pdbx_seq_one_letter_code
_entity_poly.pdbx_strand_id
1 'polypeptide(L)'
;MSAQYIDTKWTVTGYFGELWFAEEEDILGKHQQFYKGWADGVFYSCDYAGQSATYNTHTIREFLVNKEFELVNQEKAFSKVFEENGLMNGNTKVFVHRITCNGSKVADRKVLYPFITVDGSNKAFYVYEGAIITFTFEK
;
A
#
# COMPACT_ATOMS: atom_id res chain seq x y z
N MET A 1 3.15 15.72 14.33
CA MET A 1 2.31 14.52 14.53
C MET A 1 1.78 14.12 13.16
N SER A 2 2.44 13.18 12.49
CA SER A 2 2.14 12.80 11.11
C SER A 2 1.84 11.31 11.07
N ALA A 3 0.63 10.94 11.46
CA ALA A 3 0.11 9.62 11.16
C ALA A 3 -0.65 9.72 9.83
N GLN A 4 -0.61 8.70 8.97
CA GLN A 4 -1.65 8.41 7.97
C GLN A 4 -1.70 9.23 6.66
N TYR A 5 -0.62 9.41 5.89
CA TYR A 5 -0.75 9.96 4.52
C TYR A 5 -1.40 8.97 3.54
N ILE A 6 -2.52 8.32 3.87
CA ILE A 6 -3.32 7.67 2.82
C ILE A 6 -3.96 8.75 1.93
N ASP A 7 -4.45 9.85 2.53
CA ASP A 7 -5.11 10.97 1.85
C ASP A 7 -4.09 11.82 1.07
N THR A 8 -3.73 11.32 -0.09
CA THR A 8 -2.86 11.97 -1.06
C THR A 8 -3.05 11.32 -2.44
N LYS A 9 -2.30 11.79 -3.43
CA LYS A 9 -2.19 11.18 -4.74
C LYS A 9 -0.87 10.43 -4.83
N TRP A 10 -0.96 9.11 -4.85
CA TRP A 10 0.17 8.20 -5.02
C TRP A 10 0.37 7.88 -6.49
N THR A 11 1.62 7.81 -6.95
CA THR A 11 2.00 7.36 -8.30
C THR A 11 2.75 6.05 -8.19
N VAL A 12 2.39 5.05 -8.99
CA VAL A 12 3.14 3.79 -9.09
C VAL A 12 4.47 4.06 -9.78
N THR A 13 5.58 3.77 -9.11
CA THR A 13 6.93 3.99 -9.63
C THR A 13 7.72 2.72 -9.91
N GLY A 14 7.19 1.57 -9.51
CA GLY A 14 7.86 0.29 -9.71
C GLY A 14 7.15 -0.83 -8.98
N TYR A 15 7.69 -2.04 -9.12
CA TYR A 15 7.23 -3.23 -8.42
C TYR A 15 8.40 -4.19 -8.21
N PHE A 16 8.25 -5.10 -7.26
CA PHE A 16 9.17 -6.20 -7.01
C PHE A 16 8.40 -7.52 -7.02
N GLY A 17 8.81 -8.49 -7.84
CA GLY A 17 8.10 -9.77 -8.03
C GLY A 17 7.52 -9.91 -9.43
N GLU A 18 6.53 -10.80 -9.56
CA GLU A 18 5.87 -11.11 -10.84
C GLU A 18 4.42 -10.60 -10.83
N LEU A 19 4.02 -9.90 -11.88
CA LEU A 19 2.63 -9.44 -12.03
C LEU A 19 1.82 -10.56 -12.68
N TRP A 20 1.02 -11.29 -11.92
CA TRP A 20 0.27 -12.43 -12.46
C TRP A 20 -0.98 -12.06 -13.26
N PHE A 21 -1.58 -10.90 -12.96
CA PHE A 21 -2.85 -10.46 -13.54
C PHE A 21 -2.87 -8.99 -13.96
N ALA A 22 -1.69 -8.39 -14.13
CA ALA A 22 -1.55 -7.01 -14.58
C ALA A 22 -0.37 -6.87 -15.53
N GLU A 23 -0.52 -5.99 -16.51
CA GLU A 23 0.58 -5.59 -17.39
C GLU A 23 1.27 -4.34 -16.84
N GLU A 24 2.58 -4.22 -17.08
CA GLU A 24 3.38 -3.08 -16.60
C GLU A 24 2.79 -1.73 -17.05
N GLU A 25 2.34 -1.66 -18.30
CA GLU A 25 1.79 -0.47 -18.95
C GLU A 25 0.47 0.00 -18.31
N ASP A 26 -0.26 -0.92 -17.69
CA ASP A 26 -1.52 -0.66 -17.01
C ASP A 26 -1.31 -0.16 -15.58
N ILE A 27 -0.11 -0.31 -15.01
CA ILE A 27 0.18 0.07 -13.63
C ILE A 27 1.22 1.18 -13.48
N LEU A 28 2.32 1.16 -14.23
CA LEU A 28 3.41 2.11 -14.03
C LEU A 28 3.01 3.52 -14.44
N GLY A 29 3.37 4.49 -13.61
CA GLY A 29 3.01 5.90 -13.79
C GLY A 29 1.52 6.20 -13.54
N LYS A 30 0.66 5.20 -13.33
CA LYS A 30 -0.73 5.40 -12.92
C LYS A 30 -0.81 5.83 -11.47
N HIS A 31 -1.99 6.28 -11.08
CA HIS A 31 -2.22 6.86 -9.77
C HIS A 31 -3.18 6.04 -8.92
N GLN A 32 -2.98 6.16 -7.61
CA GLN A 32 -3.94 5.79 -6.58
C GLN A 32 -4.15 6.99 -5.68
N GLN A 33 -5.37 7.54 -5.67
CA GLN A 33 -5.69 8.73 -4.90
C GLN A 33 -6.71 8.41 -3.81
N PHE A 34 -6.55 9.03 -2.65
CA PHE A 34 -7.52 9.00 -1.57
C PHE A 34 -7.80 10.42 -1.08
N TYR A 35 -9.07 10.68 -0.73
CA TYR A 35 -9.50 11.96 -0.17
C TYR A 35 -10.76 11.80 0.68
N LYS A 36 -10.64 11.86 2.01
CA LYS A 36 -11.77 12.02 2.95
C LYS A 36 -12.99 11.13 2.68
N GLY A 37 -12.77 9.89 2.27
CA GLY A 37 -13.84 8.91 2.00
C GLY A 37 -14.10 8.64 0.51
N TRP A 38 -13.42 9.35 -0.37
CA TRP A 38 -13.32 9.04 -1.79
C TRP A 38 -11.97 8.40 -2.11
N ALA A 39 -11.93 7.58 -3.14
CA ALA A 39 -10.73 7.04 -3.74
C ALA A 39 -10.94 6.75 -5.22
N ASP A 40 -9.90 6.95 -6.01
CA ASP A 40 -9.86 6.56 -7.41
C ASP A 40 -8.44 6.14 -7.78
N GLY A 41 -8.32 5.11 -8.60
CA GLY A 41 -7.01 4.63 -8.98
C GLY A 41 -6.96 3.22 -9.52
N VAL A 42 -5.73 2.86 -9.90
CA VAL A 42 -5.39 1.62 -10.61
C VAL A 42 -5.76 0.35 -9.84
N PHE A 43 -5.69 0.34 -8.50
CA PHE A 43 -5.99 -0.86 -7.71
C PHE A 43 -7.32 -0.77 -6.97
N TYR A 44 -7.79 0.43 -6.65
CA TYR A 44 -8.95 0.61 -5.80
C TYR A 44 -9.68 1.93 -6.09
N SER A 45 -11.01 1.85 -6.05
CA SER A 45 -11.91 2.97 -6.27
C SER A 45 -13.05 2.92 -5.26
N CYS A 46 -13.44 4.07 -4.70
CA CYS A 46 -14.62 4.21 -3.87
C CYS A 46 -15.18 5.63 -4.01
N ASP A 47 -16.40 5.77 -4.53
CA ASP A 47 -17.02 7.08 -4.72
C ASP A 47 -17.96 7.40 -3.54
N TYR A 48 -17.38 7.89 -2.44
CA TYR A 48 -18.10 8.25 -1.20
C TYR A 48 -19.09 7.19 -0.67
N ALA A 49 -18.88 5.93 -1.03
CA ALA A 49 -19.80 4.83 -0.77
C ALA A 49 -19.46 4.09 0.52
N GLY A 50 -19.25 4.86 1.60
CA GLY A 50 -18.89 4.32 2.91
C GLY A 50 -17.47 3.79 2.98
N GLN A 51 -16.50 4.58 2.50
CA GLN A 51 -15.08 4.26 2.68
C GLN A 51 -14.67 4.37 4.15
N SER A 52 -13.94 3.38 4.64
CA SER A 52 -13.29 3.41 5.95
C SER A 52 -11.87 2.87 5.85
N ALA A 53 -10.97 3.42 6.66
CA ALA A 53 -9.59 2.95 6.77
C ALA A 53 -9.25 2.68 8.24
N THR A 54 -8.65 1.52 8.50
CA THR A 54 -8.01 1.20 9.78
C THR A 54 -6.56 0.84 9.54
N TYR A 55 -5.72 0.91 10.57
CA TYR A 55 -4.33 0.48 10.43
C TYR A 55 -3.76 -0.10 11.72
N ASN A 56 -2.80 -1.01 11.54
CA ASN A 56 -1.89 -1.45 12.58
C ASN A 56 -0.56 -0.72 12.44
N THR A 57 0.11 -0.49 13.56
CA THR A 57 1.43 0.16 13.59
C THR A 57 2.49 -0.84 14.03
N HIS A 58 3.59 -0.89 13.28
CA HIS A 58 4.77 -1.67 13.58
C HIS A 58 6.01 -0.79 13.42
N THR A 59 7.13 -1.17 14.00
CA THR A 59 8.44 -0.73 13.50
C THR A 59 8.81 -1.53 12.25
N ILE A 60 9.73 -1.03 11.41
CA ILE A 60 10.26 -1.79 10.26
C ILE A 60 10.77 -3.16 10.72
N ARG A 61 11.50 -3.23 11.84
CA ARG A 61 12.02 -4.50 12.38
C ARG A 61 10.88 -5.48 12.70
N GLU A 62 9.83 -5.02 13.38
CA GLU A 62 8.68 -5.85 13.73
C GLU A 62 7.88 -6.27 12.50
N PHE A 63 7.70 -5.38 11.53
CA PHE A 63 6.99 -5.66 10.28
C PHE A 63 7.66 -6.78 9.48
N LEU A 64 9.00 -6.72 9.31
CA LEU A 64 9.75 -7.70 8.51
C LEU A 64 9.73 -9.12 9.08
N VAL A 65 9.41 -9.29 10.38
CA VAL A 65 9.29 -10.60 11.05
C VAL A 65 7.84 -10.95 11.40
N ASN A 66 6.87 -10.15 10.95
CA ASN A 66 5.46 -10.38 11.24
C ASN A 66 4.94 -11.57 10.40
N LYS A 67 4.44 -12.60 11.10
CA LYS A 67 3.89 -13.81 10.50
C LYS A 67 2.71 -13.57 9.55
N GLU A 68 1.96 -12.50 9.76
CA GLU A 68 0.84 -12.13 8.89
C GLU A 68 1.30 -11.93 7.44
N PHE A 69 2.49 -11.38 7.24
CA PHE A 69 3.03 -11.09 5.90
C PHE A 69 4.04 -12.13 5.44
N GLU A 70 4.18 -13.27 6.13
CA GLU A 70 5.18 -14.30 5.81
C GLU A 70 5.02 -14.83 4.38
N LEU A 71 3.77 -15.05 3.93
CA LEU A 71 3.47 -15.53 2.58
C LEU A 71 3.88 -14.53 1.49
N VAL A 72 3.81 -13.24 1.79
CA VAL A 72 4.17 -12.18 0.84
C VAL A 72 5.65 -11.80 0.96
N ASN A 73 6.22 -11.96 2.15
CA ASN A 73 7.63 -11.73 2.43
C ASN A 73 8.50 -12.96 2.11
N GLN A 74 8.05 -13.83 1.21
CA GLN A 74 8.85 -14.93 0.70
C GLN A 74 10.17 -14.40 0.15
N GLU A 75 11.24 -15.16 0.37
CA GLU A 75 12.61 -14.76 0.00
C GLU A 75 13.05 -13.37 0.52
N LYS A 76 12.42 -12.91 1.61
CA LYS A 76 12.64 -11.59 2.22
C LYS A 76 12.34 -10.43 1.26
N ALA A 77 11.28 -10.56 0.45
CA ALA A 77 10.87 -9.56 -0.53
C ALA A 77 10.74 -8.13 0.06
N PHE A 78 10.08 -7.97 1.21
CA PHE A 78 9.96 -6.66 1.85
C PHE A 78 11.30 -6.10 2.32
N SER A 79 12.22 -6.95 2.78
CA SER A 79 13.56 -6.48 3.17
C SER A 79 14.30 -5.87 1.98
N LYS A 80 14.24 -6.54 0.81
CA LYS A 80 14.85 -6.05 -0.43
C LYS A 80 14.20 -4.74 -0.89
N VAL A 81 12.87 -4.70 -0.94
CA VAL A 81 12.10 -3.50 -1.33
C VAL A 81 12.38 -2.32 -0.41
N PHE A 82 12.45 -2.55 0.90
CA PHE A 82 12.75 -1.48 1.86
C PHE A 82 14.18 -0.98 1.72
N GLU A 83 15.15 -1.88 1.51
CA GLU A 83 16.54 -1.52 1.27
C GLU A 83 16.72 -0.67 0.00
N GLU A 84 16.14 -1.10 -1.12
CA GLU A 84 16.16 -0.38 -2.40
C GLU A 84 15.51 1.01 -2.31
N ASN A 85 14.57 1.20 -1.38
CA ASN A 85 13.90 2.48 -1.13
C ASN A 85 14.49 3.27 0.06
N GLY A 86 15.66 2.88 0.58
CA GLY A 86 16.37 3.60 1.64
C GLY A 86 15.73 3.51 3.03
N LEU A 87 14.87 2.53 3.27
CA LEU A 87 14.10 2.34 4.50
C LEU A 87 14.81 1.39 5.48
N MET A 88 16.05 1.72 5.85
CA MET A 88 16.93 0.84 6.63
C MET A 88 16.87 1.05 8.15
N ASN A 89 16.28 2.15 8.62
CA ASN A 89 16.14 2.39 10.05
C ASN A 89 15.03 1.51 10.64
N GLY A 90 15.44 0.40 11.27
CA GLY A 90 14.54 -0.59 11.88
C GLY A 90 13.55 -0.05 12.92
N ASN A 91 13.78 1.12 13.52
CA ASN A 91 12.88 1.75 14.49
C ASN A 91 11.83 2.67 13.84
N THR A 92 11.93 2.91 12.52
CA THR A 92 10.95 3.73 11.78
C THR A 92 9.59 3.05 11.82
N LYS A 93 8.53 3.84 12.01
CA LYS A 93 7.17 3.31 12.05
C LYS A 93 6.66 3.01 10.65
N VAL A 94 5.99 1.87 10.54
CA VAL A 94 5.27 1.38 9.37
C VAL A 94 3.80 1.28 9.77
N PHE A 95 2.93 1.77 8.91
CA PHE A 95 1.49 1.68 9.07
C PHE A 95 0.93 0.76 8.01
N VAL A 96 0.30 -0.33 8.44
CA VAL A 96 -0.37 -1.29 7.55
C VAL A 96 -1.85 -0.98 7.55
N HIS A 97 -2.32 -0.38 6.47
CA HIS A 97 -3.70 0.06 6.29
C HIS A 97 -4.56 -1.01 5.64
N ARG A 98 -5.78 -1.15 6.17
CA ARG A 98 -6.90 -1.84 5.56
C ARG A 98 -7.94 -0.81 5.16
N ILE A 99 -8.08 -0.57 3.86
CA ILE A 99 -9.02 0.40 3.32
C ILE A 99 -10.16 -0.36 2.67
N THR A 100 -11.41 -0.02 3.01
CA THR A 100 -12.59 -0.72 2.52
C THR A 100 -13.62 0.24 1.98
N CYS A 101 -14.29 -0.15 0.90
CA CYS A 101 -15.47 0.50 0.37
C CYS A 101 -16.68 -0.41 0.64
N ASN A 102 -17.72 0.09 1.31
CA ASN A 102 -18.93 -0.70 1.50
C ASN A 102 -19.75 -0.81 0.20
N GLY A 103 -19.77 0.24 -0.62
CA GLY A 103 -20.59 0.30 -1.82
C GLY A 103 -22.09 0.36 -1.52
N SER A 104 -22.91 0.18 -2.55
CA SER A 104 -24.38 0.20 -2.45
C SER A 104 -24.96 -1.20 -2.22
N LYS A 105 -24.28 -2.23 -2.72
CA LYS A 105 -24.63 -3.66 -2.59
C LYS A 105 -23.38 -4.49 -2.29
N VAL A 106 -23.60 -5.73 -1.85
CA VAL A 106 -22.50 -6.63 -1.44
C VAL A 106 -21.43 -6.83 -2.53
N ALA A 107 -21.84 -6.90 -3.80
CA ALA A 107 -20.93 -7.06 -4.93
C ALA A 107 -20.01 -5.85 -5.20
N ASP A 108 -20.36 -4.68 -4.65
CA ASP A 108 -19.56 -3.45 -4.78
C ASP A 108 -18.45 -3.37 -3.71
N ARG A 109 -18.48 -4.26 -2.70
CA ARG A 109 -17.54 -4.22 -1.59
C ARG A 109 -16.14 -4.51 -2.08
N LYS A 110 -15.22 -3.61 -1.73
CA LYS A 110 -13.80 -3.70 -2.11
C LYS A 110 -12.93 -3.52 -0.88
N VAL A 111 -11.77 -4.17 -0.90
CA VAL A 111 -10.75 -4.05 0.14
C VAL A 111 -9.41 -3.84 -0.54
N LEU A 112 -8.68 -2.80 -0.12
CA LEU A 112 -7.28 -2.62 -0.41
C LEU A 112 -6.49 -2.99 0.85
N TYR A 113 -5.82 -4.13 0.82
CA TYR A 113 -5.04 -4.65 1.94
C TYR A 113 -3.94 -5.61 1.48
N PRO A 114 -2.74 -5.57 2.09
CA PRO A 114 -2.21 -4.51 2.94
C PRO A 114 -1.70 -3.32 2.12
N PHE A 115 -2.18 -2.10 2.40
CA PHE A 115 -1.58 -0.87 1.88
C PHE A 115 -0.66 -0.28 2.95
N ILE A 116 0.62 -0.11 2.65
CA ILE A 116 1.67 0.14 3.64
C ILE A 116 2.24 1.53 3.42
N THR A 117 2.27 2.36 4.46
CA THR A 117 2.95 3.67 4.44
C THR A 117 4.02 3.73 5.51
N VAL A 118 5.09 4.50 5.30
CA VAL A 118 6.22 4.58 6.23
C VAL A 118 6.39 6.00 6.77
N ASP A 119 6.55 6.13 8.08
CA ASP A 119 6.67 7.41 8.76
C ASP A 119 7.88 8.21 8.25
N GLY A 120 7.67 9.50 7.98
CA GLY A 120 8.69 10.39 7.40
C GLY A 120 9.04 10.14 5.93
N SER A 121 8.52 9.07 5.31
CA SER A 121 8.79 8.71 3.91
C SER A 121 7.69 9.23 2.97
N ASN A 122 8.05 9.46 1.69
CA ASN A 122 7.08 9.67 0.63
C ASN A 122 6.76 8.38 -0.15
N LYS A 123 7.10 7.21 0.41
CA LYS A 123 6.93 5.88 -0.18
C LYS A 123 5.75 5.14 0.45
N ALA A 124 5.03 4.41 -0.38
CA ALA A 124 4.06 3.40 0.04
C ALA A 124 4.22 2.12 -0.75
N PHE A 125 3.67 1.03 -0.21
CA PHE A 125 3.74 -0.29 -0.81
C PHE A 125 2.37 -0.95 -0.78
N TYR A 126 2.03 -1.68 -1.84
CA TYR A 126 0.82 -2.49 -1.89
C TYR A 126 1.17 -3.88 -2.38
N VAL A 127 0.58 -4.89 -1.76
CA VAL A 127 0.73 -6.27 -2.22
C VAL A 127 -0.37 -6.57 -3.21
N TYR A 128 0.03 -6.86 -4.44
CA TYR A 128 -0.89 -7.21 -5.52
C TYR A 128 -0.37 -8.45 -6.23
N GLU A 129 -1.10 -9.56 -6.05
CA GLU A 129 -0.96 -10.85 -6.76
C GLU A 129 0.41 -11.11 -7.41
N GLY A 130 1.35 -11.62 -6.60
CA GLY A 130 2.71 -12.00 -7.04
C GLY A 130 3.76 -10.89 -6.92
N ALA A 131 3.36 -9.63 -6.66
CA ALA A 131 4.29 -8.51 -6.57
C ALA A 131 4.01 -7.53 -5.42
N ILE A 132 5.05 -6.81 -5.02
CA ILE A 132 4.99 -5.64 -4.13
C ILE A 132 5.08 -4.40 -5.00
N ILE A 133 3.98 -3.68 -5.13
CA ILE A 133 3.89 -2.42 -5.88
C ILE A 133 4.45 -1.29 -5.04
N THR A 134 5.33 -0.48 -5.61
CA THR A 134 5.91 0.69 -4.96
C THR A 134 5.25 1.97 -5.48
N PHE A 135 4.86 2.84 -4.55
CA PHE A 135 4.29 4.14 -4.83
C PHE A 135 5.14 5.27 -4.25
N THR A 136 5.05 6.44 -4.88
CA THR A 136 5.54 7.71 -4.34
C THR A 136 4.45 8.78 -4.38
N PHE A 137 4.45 9.71 -3.43
CA PHE A 137 3.77 10.99 -3.59
C PHE A 137 4.76 12.16 -3.66
N GLU A 138 4.34 13.23 -4.31
CA GLU A 138 5.05 14.52 -4.31
C GLU A 138 4.65 15.32 -3.06
N LYS A 139 5.64 15.80 -2.31
CA LYS A 139 5.43 16.59 -1.09
C LYS A 139 5.05 18.03 -1.40
#